data_AF-M6GHZ0-F1
#
_entry.id   AF-M6GHZ0-F1
#
_cell.length_a   1.000
_cell.length_b   1.000
_cell.length_c   1.000
_cell.angle_alpha   90.00
_cell.angle_beta   90.00
_cell.angle_gamma   90.00
#
_symmetry.space_group_name_H-M   'P 1'
#
loop_
_entity.id
_entity.type
_entity.pdbx_description
1 polymer ?
#
loop_
_entity_poly.entity_id
_entity_poly.type
_entity_poly.pdbx_seq_one_letter_code
_entity_poly.pdbx_strand_id
1 'polypeptide(L)'
;MQRTIALVQKKGSLENISLETEALPEPNENEVQIEVHSIGLNFADLFAIQGLYSATPQGAFIPGLEYSGVVISTGKKVKNVKRKIRLWESLVLAVILLI
;
A
#
# COMPACT_ATOMS: atom_id res chain seq x y z
N MET A 1 11.20 4.13 -10.07
CA MET A 1 10.68 2.82 -10.56
C MET A 1 9.25 3.02 -11.05
N GLN A 2 8.55 1.98 -11.52
CA GLN A 2 7.09 2.03 -11.71
C GLN A 2 6.45 1.08 -10.71
N ARG A 3 5.20 1.37 -10.31
CA ARG A 3 4.36 0.46 -9.54
C ARG A 3 2.97 0.39 -10.15
N THR A 4 2.31 -0.74 -9.96
CA THR A 4 0.90 -0.94 -10.20
C THR A 4 0.13 -0.66 -8.91
N ILE A 5 -1.02 -0.01 -9.01
CA ILE A 5 -1.91 0.26 -7.88
C ILE A 5 -3.33 -0.16 -8.24
N ALA A 6 -4.08 -0.64 -7.25
CA ALA A 6 -5.53 -0.79 -7.35
C ALA A 6 -6.19 0.48 -6.81
N LEU A 7 -6.56 1.41 -7.70
CA LEU A 7 -7.14 2.68 -7.33
C LEU A 7 -8.66 2.58 -7.24
N VAL A 8 -9.23 2.92 -6.10
CA VAL A 8 -10.68 3.14 -5.93
C VAL A 8 -10.95 4.61 -6.24
N GLN A 9 -11.52 4.91 -7.40
CA GLN A 9 -11.80 6.31 -7.80
C GLN A 9 -12.93 6.93 -6.97
N LYS A 10 -13.92 6.11 -6.60
CA LYS A 10 -15.07 6.51 -5.79
C LYS A 10 -15.56 5.34 -4.94
N LYS A 11 -15.76 5.58 -3.64
CA LYS A 11 -16.33 4.57 -2.73
C LYS A 11 -17.78 4.19 -3.11
N GLY A 12 -18.17 2.96 -2.80
CA GLY A 12 -19.55 2.44 -2.92
C GLY A 12 -19.75 1.33 -3.95
N SER A 13 -18.72 0.94 -4.71
CA SER A 13 -18.78 -0.22 -5.62
C SER A 13 -17.39 -0.77 -5.92
N LEU A 14 -17.30 -2.09 -6.11
CA LEU A 14 -16.09 -2.77 -6.59
C LEU A 14 -15.76 -2.41 -8.05
N GLU A 15 -16.76 -2.01 -8.84
CA GLU A 15 -16.57 -1.60 -10.24
C GLU A 15 -15.76 -0.30 -10.37
N ASN A 16 -15.62 0.45 -9.28
CA ASN A 16 -14.84 1.69 -9.26
C ASN A 16 -13.34 1.46 -9.04
N ILE A 17 -12.89 0.19 -9.06
CA ILE A 17 -11.48 -0.18 -8.94
C ILE A 17 -10.85 -0.24 -10.33
N SER A 18 -9.79 0.55 -10.55
CA SER A 18 -8.92 0.47 -11.72
C SER A 18 -7.53 -0.02 -11.31
N LEU A 19 -6.89 -0.81 -12.18
CA LEU A 19 -5.45 -1.03 -12.09
C LEU A 19 -4.75 0.06 -12.89
N GLU A 20 -3.87 0.78 -12.22
CA GLU A 20 -3.11 1.89 -12.81
C GLU A 20 -1.63 1.71 -12.55
N THR A 21 -0.80 2.17 -13.49
CA THR A 21 0.65 2.18 -13.33
C THR A 21 1.12 3.61 -13.17
N GLU A 22 1.93 3.85 -12.14
CA GLU A 22 2.48 5.17 -11.86
C GLU A 22 3.98 5.13 -11.54
N ALA A 23 4.63 6.28 -11.65
CA ALA A 23 6.02 6.43 -11.26
C ALA A 23 6.13 6.33 -9.73
N LEU A 24 7.02 5.44 -9.28
CA LEU A 24 7.36 5.32 -7.87
C LEU A 24 8.63 6.09 -7.55
N PRO A 25 8.56 7.16 -6.72
CA PRO A 25 9.74 7.86 -6.23
C PRO A 25 10.52 7.01 -5.22
N GLU A 26 11.76 7.40 -4.98
CA GLU A 26 12.57 6.83 -3.88
C GLU A 26 11.92 7.14 -2.52
N PRO A 27 12.14 6.30 -1.49
CA PRO A 27 11.52 6.49 -0.19
C PRO A 27 12.05 7.77 0.49
N ASN A 28 11.17 8.48 1.19
CA ASN A 28 11.55 9.61 2.03
C ASN A 28 12.45 9.15 3.19
N GLU A 29 13.02 10.12 3.93
CA GLU A 29 14.05 9.84 4.95
C GLU A 29 13.65 8.77 5.99
N ASN A 30 12.37 8.66 6.34
CA ASN A 30 11.86 7.72 7.35
C ASN A 30 11.04 6.55 6.76
N GLU A 31 11.05 6.38 5.43
CA GLU A 31 10.23 5.38 4.76
C GLU A 31 11.04 4.14 4.38
N VAL A 32 10.32 3.03 4.23
CA VAL A 32 10.85 1.78 3.67
C VAL A 32 10.07 1.49 2.40
N GLN A 33 10.81 1.12 1.35
CA GLN A 33 10.22 0.68 0.09
C GLN A 33 10.31 -0.84 -0.01
N ILE A 34 9.16 -1.47 -0.23
CA ILE A 34 8.99 -2.92 -0.16
C ILE A 34 8.44 -3.41 -1.50
N GLU A 35 9.14 -4.34 -2.14
CA GLU A 35 8.63 -5.12 -3.27
C GLU A 35 7.61 -6.12 -2.74
N VAL A 36 6.32 -5.87 -2.99
CA VAL A 36 5.23 -6.69 -2.45
C VAL A 36 5.08 -7.94 -3.31
N HIS A 37 5.04 -9.10 -2.66
CA HIS A 37 4.82 -10.39 -3.35
C HIS A 37 3.43 -10.95 -3.06
N SER A 38 2.81 -10.54 -1.95
CA SER A 38 1.47 -11.00 -1.56
C SER A 38 0.78 -9.93 -0.74
N ILE A 39 -0.53 -9.79 -0.95
CA ILE A 39 -1.41 -8.94 -0.17
C ILE A 39 -2.40 -9.80 0.61
N GLY A 40 -2.65 -9.44 1.86
CA GLY A 40 -3.74 -10.01 2.64
C GLY A 40 -5.04 -9.30 2.29
N LEU A 41 -6.09 -10.07 2.01
CA LEU A 41 -7.43 -9.52 1.73
C LEU A 41 -8.32 -9.77 2.94
N ASN A 42 -8.83 -8.69 3.53
CA ASN A 42 -9.70 -8.75 4.68
C ASN A 42 -11.06 -8.11 4.36
N PHE A 43 -12.10 -8.44 5.13
CA PHE A 43 -13.40 -7.75 5.02
C PHE A 43 -13.27 -6.23 5.19
N ALA A 44 -12.22 -5.80 5.90
CA ALA A 44 -11.98 -4.39 6.12
C ALA A 44 -11.77 -3.63 4.79
N ASP A 45 -11.09 -4.25 3.83
CA ASP A 45 -10.84 -3.66 2.52
C ASP A 45 -12.16 -3.48 1.75
N LEU A 46 -13.03 -4.48 1.79
CA LEU A 46 -14.36 -4.42 1.17
C LEU A 46 -15.21 -3.31 1.77
N PHE A 47 -15.24 -3.17 3.09
CA PHE A 47 -15.97 -2.09 3.74
C PHE A 47 -15.38 -0.72 3.42
N ALA A 48 -14.05 -0.61 3.26
CA ALA A 48 -13.41 0.63 2.86
C ALA A 48 -13.83 1.01 1.43
N ILE A 49 -13.78 0.07 0.49
CA ILE A 49 -14.24 0.23 -0.91
C ILE A 49 -15.71 0.61 -0.96
N GLN A 50 -16.56 -0.01 -0.14
CA GLN A 50 -17.99 0.31 -0.04
C GLN A 50 -18.26 1.63 0.70
N GLY A 51 -17.26 2.23 1.33
CA GLY A 51 -17.41 3.47 2.08
C GLY A 51 -18.12 3.32 3.43
N LEU A 52 -18.14 2.09 3.96
CA LEU A 52 -18.77 1.72 5.24
C LEU A 52 -17.83 1.95 6.44
N TYR A 53 -16.56 2.27 6.21
CA TYR A 53 -15.67 2.75 7.25
C TYR A 53 -15.67 4.27 7.36
N SER A 54 -15.84 4.76 8.60
CA SER A 54 -15.72 6.18 8.92
C SER A 54 -14.33 6.73 8.59
N ALA A 55 -13.30 5.88 8.60
CA ALA A 55 -11.92 6.23 8.31
C ALA A 55 -11.56 6.11 6.81
N THR A 56 -12.49 5.76 5.92
CA THR A 56 -12.21 5.72 4.48
C THR A 56 -11.81 7.12 4.02
N PRO A 57 -10.66 7.27 3.32
CA PRO A 57 -10.22 8.56 2.79
C PRO A 57 -11.28 9.24 1.91
N GLN A 58 -11.30 10.57 1.92
CA GLN A 58 -12.10 11.32 0.96
C GLN A 58 -11.40 11.32 -0.41
N GLY A 59 -12.17 11.12 -1.48
CA GLY A 59 -11.65 11.05 -2.85
C GLY A 59 -11.15 9.66 -3.23
N ALA A 60 -10.21 9.61 -4.17
CA ALA A 60 -9.61 8.38 -4.64
C ALA A 60 -8.59 7.83 -3.63
N PHE A 61 -8.53 6.52 -3.47
CA PHE A 61 -7.61 5.88 -2.54
C PHE A 61 -7.22 4.46 -2.98
N ILE A 62 -6.14 3.94 -2.42
CA ILE A 62 -5.67 2.56 -2.62
C ILE A 62 -6.05 1.76 -1.37
N PRO A 63 -6.90 0.72 -1.47
CA PRO A 63 -7.23 -0.15 -0.34
C PRO A 63 -6.10 -1.15 -0.07
N GLY A 64 -6.15 -1.82 1.08
CA GLY A 64 -5.15 -2.80 1.50
C GLY A 64 -4.48 -2.40 2.81
N LEU A 65 -4.55 -3.31 3.79
CA LEU A 65 -3.99 -3.11 5.13
C LEU A 65 -2.89 -4.12 5.48
N GLU A 66 -2.73 -5.17 4.68
CA GLU A 66 -1.84 -6.29 4.96
C GLU A 66 -1.07 -6.70 3.70
N TYR A 67 0.23 -6.93 3.86
CA TYR A 67 1.09 -7.37 2.76
C TYR A 67 2.33 -8.11 3.28
N SER A 68 2.99 -8.82 2.37
CA SER A 68 4.31 -9.37 2.58
C SER A 68 5.19 -9.19 1.35
N GLY A 69 6.49 -8.99 1.59
CA GLY A 69 7.42 -8.65 0.53
C GLY A 69 8.85 -8.58 0.99
N VAL A 70 9.69 -7.98 0.15
CA VAL A 70 11.12 -7.80 0.42
C VAL A 70 11.46 -6.32 0.46
N VAL A 71 12.22 -5.90 1.47
CA VAL A 71 12.74 -4.53 1.54
C VAL A 71 13.77 -4.32 0.44
N ILE A 72 13.52 -3.39 -0.48
CA ILE A 72 14.45 -3.08 -1.58
C ILE A 72 15.19 -1.75 -1.39
N SER A 73 14.60 -0.79 -0.69
CA SER A 73 15.22 0.51 -0.38
C SER A 73 14.74 1.06 0.96
N THR A 74 15.53 1.93 1.57
CA THR A 74 15.25 2.57 2.87
C THR A 74 15.69 4.01 2.85
N GLY A 75 14.89 4.89 3.45
CA GLY A 75 15.29 6.26 3.74
C GLY A 75 16.49 6.34 4.68
N LYS A 76 17.21 7.47 4.62
CA LYS A 76 18.48 7.67 5.36
C LYS A 76 18.36 7.60 6.89
N LYS A 77 17.17 7.85 7.45
CA LYS A 77 16.92 7.85 8.90
C LYS A 77 16.38 6.50 9.41
N VAL A 78 16.13 5.54 8.54
CA VAL A 78 15.72 4.18 8.92
C VAL A 78 16.94 3.41 9.45
N LYS A 79 16.92 3.02 10.73
CA LYS A 79 18.06 2.34 11.40
C LYS A 79 17.85 0.84 11.64
N ASN A 80 16.60 0.43 11.81
CA ASN A 80 16.26 -0.90 12.31
C ASN A 80 15.75 -1.86 11.23
N VAL A 81 15.67 -1.42 9.98
CA VAL A 81 15.25 -2.24 8.83
C VAL A 81 16.39 -2.23 7.82
N LYS A 82 16.79 -3.43 7.36
CA LYS A 82 17.83 -3.61 6.34
C LYS A 82 17.20 -4.10 5.03
N ARG A 83 17.87 -3.80 3.91
CA ARG A 83 17.53 -4.35 2.60
C ARG A 83 17.58 -5.89 2.61
N LYS A 84 16.77 -6.51 1.74
CA LYS A 84 16.59 -7.95 1.55
C LYS A 84 15.99 -8.71 2.75
N ILE A 85 15.42 -8.00 3.71
CA ILE A 85 14.61 -8.62 4.77
C ILE A 85 13.23 -8.94 4.20
N ARG A 86 12.72 -10.14 4.52
CA ARG A 86 11.33 -10.50 4.28
C ARG A 86 10.48 -9.97 5.43
N LEU A 87 9.52 -9.11 5.11
CA LEU A 87 8.61 -8.50 6.07
C LEU A 87 7.20 -9.01 5.85
N TRP A 88 6.47 -9.17 6.95
CA TRP A 88 5.02 -9.29 7.00
C TRP A 88 4.53 -8.19 7.93
N GLU A 89 3.60 -7.37 7.47
CA GLU A 89 3.08 -6.23 8.21
C GLU A 89 1.55 -6.14 8.05
N SER A 90 0.89 -5.74 9.14
CA SER A 90 -0.55 -5.57 9.24
C SER A 90 -0.83 -4.32 10.08
N LEU A 91 -0.64 -3.12 9.51
CA LEU A 91 -1.09 -1.86 10.12
C LEU A 91 -1.00 -0.63 9.19
N VAL A 92 -1.96 0.28 9.39
CA VAL A 92 -2.08 1.61 8.77
C VAL A 92 -1.00 2.53 9.32
N LEU A 93 0.11 2.73 8.60
CA LEU A 93 0.87 3.99 8.51
C LEU A 93 2.13 3.79 7.65
N ALA A 94 2.23 4.59 6.58
CA ALA A 94 3.41 4.88 5.77
C ALA A 94 4.24 3.67 5.28
N VAL A 95 3.64 2.84 4.43
CA VAL A 95 4.41 1.98 3.51
C VAL A 95 4.03 2.30 2.08
N ILE A 96 5.03 2.67 1.28
CA ILE A 96 4.89 2.75 -0.17
C ILE A 96 4.87 1.31 -0.68
N LEU A 97 3.66 0.78 -0.92
CA LEU A 97 3.47 -0.51 -1.57
C LEU A 97 3.93 -0.43 -3.04
N LEU A 98 4.79 -1.36 -3.43
CA LEU A 98 5.05 -1.72 -4.83
C LEU A 98 4.20 -2.94 -5.16
N ILE A 99 3.24 -2.82 -6.07
CA ILE A 99 2.67 -3.98 -6.79
C ILE A 99 3.21 -3.94 -8.22
#